data_AF-A0A8E2DRD6-F1
#
_entry.id   AF-A0A8E2DRD6-F1
#
_cell.length_a   1.000
_cell.length_b   1.000
_cell.length_c   1.000
_cell.angle_alpha   90.00
_cell.angle_beta   90.00
_cell.angle_gamma   90.00
#
_symmetry.space_group_name_H-M   'P 1'
#
loop_
_entity.id
_entity.type
_entity.pdbx_description
1 polymer ?
#
loop_
_entity_poly.entity_id
_entity_poly.type
_entity_poly.pdbx_seq_one_letter_code
_entity_poly.pdbx_strand_id
1 'polypeptide(L)' 'MFGTLIHLGIDALLLSAFLAGVRRTTGLTPKLSEVPNKDIRQLIKSYLEAGEYVFDFAVVIFGRSSSFERRT' A
#
# COMPACT_ATOMS: atom_id res chain seq x y z
N MET A 1 -13.97 -21.09 0.08
CA MET A 1 -13.93 -19.89 -0.80
C MET A 1 -13.70 -18.59 -0.01
N PHE A 2 -14.39 -18.36 1.11
CA PHE A 2 -14.24 -17.13 1.90
C PHE A 2 -12.82 -16.88 2.44
N GLY A 3 -12.14 -17.92 2.93
CA GLY A 3 -10.74 -17.80 3.39
C GLY A 3 -9.77 -17.35 2.29
N THR A 4 -9.88 -17.92 1.09
CA THR A 4 -9.02 -17.54 -0.05
C THR A 4 -9.23 -16.09 -0.48
N LEU A 5 -10.48 -15.61 -0.48
CA LEU A 5 -10.80 -14.20 -0.78
C LEU A 5 -10.16 -13.25 0.24
N ILE A 6 -10.22 -13.59 1.53
CA ILE A 6 -9.58 -12.80 2.58
C ILE A 6 -8.06 -12.76 2.38
N HIS A 7 -7.42 -13.90 2.13
CA HIS A 7 -5.97 -13.95 1.90
C HIS A 7 -5.57 -13.07 0.71
N LEU A 8 -6.27 -13.18 -0.43
CA LEU A 8 -5.99 -12.34 -1.60
C LEU A 8 -6.20 -10.85 -1.30
N GLY A 9 -7.21 -10.50 -0.49
CA GLY A 9 -7.42 -9.12 -0.05
C GLY A 9 -6.29 -8.60 0.83
N ILE A 10 -5.82 -9.41 1.78
CA ILE A 10 -4.68 -9.08 2.64
C ILE A 10 -3.41 -8.95 1.80
N ASP A 11 -3.14 -9.89 0.90
CA ASP A 11 -1.97 -9.88 0.01
C ASP A 11 -1.96 -8.63 -0.88
N ALA A 12 -3.12 -8.23 -1.42
CA ALA A 12 -3.25 -7.00 -2.17
C ALA A 12 -2.98 -5.76 -1.30
N LEU A 13 -3.53 -5.69 -0.08
CA LEU A 13 -3.24 -4.58 0.84
C LEU A 13 -1.76 -4.51 1.24
N LEU A 14 -1.12 -5.65 1.47
CA LEU A 14 0.30 -5.72 1.78
C LEU A 14 1.15 -5.25 0.58
N LEU A 15 0.80 -5.68 -0.63
CA LEU A 15 1.48 -5.26 -1.84
C LEU A 15 1.32 -3.75 -2.08
N SER A 16 0.13 -3.18 -1.87
CA SER A 16 -0.06 -1.73 -2.01
C SER A 16 0.72 -0.94 -0.96
N ALA A 17 0.74 -1.39 0.31
CA ALA A 17 1.53 -0.77 1.37
C ALA A 17 3.04 -0.85 1.10
N PHE A 18 3.52 -1.97 0.55
CA PHE A 18 4.90 -2.10 0.11
C PHE A 18 5.25 -1.08 -0.99
N LEU A 19 4.39 -0.94 -2.01
CA LEU A 19 4.58 0.04 -3.08
C LEU A 19 4.57 1.48 -2.56
N ALA A 20 3.74 1.79 -1.55
CA ALA A 20 3.78 3.09 -0.86
C ALA A 20 5.16 3.33 -0.19
N GLY A 21 5.72 2.32 0.47
CA GLY A 21 7.07 2.37 1.03
C GLY A 21 8.15 2.63 -0.04
N VAL A 22 8.08 1.95 -1.19
CA VAL A 22 8.99 2.17 -2.33
C VAL A 22 8.89 3.62 -2.82
N ARG A 23 7.68 4.13 -3.01
CA ARG A 23 7.45 5.52 -3.44
C ARG A 23 8.02 6.54 -2.46
N ARG A 24 7.82 6.35 -1.15
CA ARG A 24 8.31 7.27 -0.12
C ARG A 24 9.83 7.32 0.01
N THR A 25 10.49 6.18 -0.23
CA THR A 25 11.94 6.04 -0.06
C THR A 25 12.73 6.36 -1.34
N THR A 26 12.15 6.12 -2.51
CA THR A 26 12.84 6.24 -3.81
C THR A 26 12.21 7.25 -4.77
N GLY A 27 10.96 7.66 -4.55
CA GLY A 27 10.18 8.46 -5.48
C GLY A 27 9.57 7.68 -6.66
N LEU A 28 9.86 6.38 -6.79
CA LEU A 28 9.35 5.54 -7.88
C LEU A 28 7.87 5.21 -7.69
N THR A 29 7.09 5.29 -8.77
CA THR A 29 5.67 4.94 -8.80
C THR A 29 5.34 4.18 -10.08
N PRO A 30 4.36 3.25 -10.07
CA PRO A 30 3.86 2.64 -11.30
C PRO A 30 3.45 3.69 -12.33
N LYS A 31 3.80 3.46 -13.59
CA LYS A 31 3.58 4.40 -14.68
C LYS A 31 2.13 4.36 -15.17
N LEU A 32 1.22 4.92 -14.37
CA LEU A 32 -0.23 4.94 -14.66
C LEU A 32 -0.59 5.61 -15.99
N SER A 33 0.29 6.45 -16.55
CA SER A 33 0.09 7.06 -17.87
C SER A 33 0.01 6.03 -19.00
N GLU A 34 0.62 4.85 -18.84
CA GLU A 34 0.59 3.77 -19.83
C GLU A 34 -0.68 2.92 -19.78
N VAL A 35 -1.52 3.09 -18.75
CA VAL A 35 -2.79 2.36 -18.63
C VAL A 35 -3.84 3.03 -19.53
N PRO A 36 -4.26 2.44 -20.66
CA PRO A 36 -5.08 3.13 -21.66
C PRO A 36 -6.50 3.42 -21.16
N ASN A 37 -7.08 2.49 -20.37
CA ASN A 37 -8.43 2.63 -19.84
C ASN A 37 -8.44 3.54 -18.60
N LYS A 38 -9.26 4.59 -18.63
CA LYS A 38 -9.37 5.58 -17.55
C LYS A 38 -9.90 4.98 -16.25
N ASP A 39 -10.88 4.09 -16.31
CA ASP A 39 -11.50 3.49 -15.13
C ASP A 39 -10.54 2.52 -14.43
N ILE A 40 -9.83 1.70 -15.22
CA ILE A 40 -8.76 0.84 -14.69
C ILE A 40 -7.66 1.68 -14.06
N ARG A 41 -7.26 2.77 -14.72
CA ARG A 41 -6.26 3.70 -14.19
C ARG A 41 -6.70 4.30 -12.85
N GLN A 42 -7.96 4.70 -12.74
CA GLN A 42 -8.53 5.23 -11.50
C GLN A 42 -8.59 4.15 -10.41
N LEU A 43 -8.95 2.91 -10.76
CA LEU A 43 -8.96 1.80 -9.82
C LEU A 43 -7.55 1.51 -9.27
N ILE A 44 -6.53 1.44 -10.14
CA ILE A 44 -5.15 1.25 -9.70
C ILE A 44 -4.70 2.41 -8.83
N LYS A 45 -5.07 3.65 -9.18
CA LYS A 45 -4.77 4.83 -8.37
C LYS A 45 -5.37 4.71 -6.96
N SER A 46 -6.66 4.38 -6.85
CA SER A 46 -7.32 4.17 -5.56
C SER A 46 -6.68 3.03 -4.75
N TYR A 47 -6.26 1.96 -5.44
CA TYR A 47 -5.56 0.84 -4.80
C TYR A 47 -4.19 1.24 -4.24
N LEU A 48 -3.40 2.05 -4.97
CA LEU A 48 -2.13 2.58 -4.49
C LEU A 48 -2.33 3.58 -3.33
N GLU A 49 -3.36 4.42 -3.40
CA GLU A 49 -3.74 5.33 -2.30
C GLU A 49 -4.14 4.55 -1.03
N ALA A 50 -4.87 3.44 -1.16
CA ALA A 50 -5.15 2.57 -0.02
C ALA A 50 -3.87 2.05 0.66
N GLY A 51 -2.84 1.75 -0.13
CA GLY A 51 -1.52 1.35 0.38
C GLY A 51 -0.84 2.42 1.22
N GLU A 52 -0.91 3.70 0.79
CA GLU A 52 -0.38 4.83 1.57
C GLU A 52 -1.07 4.95 2.93
N TYR A 53 -2.42 4.85 2.97
CA TYR A 53 -3.17 4.89 4.22
C TYR A 53 -2.83 3.71 5.15
N VAL A 54 -2.73 2.50 4.61
CA VAL A 54 -2.34 1.31 5.39
C VAL A 54 -0.93 1.46 5.94
N PHE A 55 0.01 1.97 5.14
CA PHE A 55 1.38 2.21 5.56
C PHE A 55 1.44 3.24 6.70
N ASP A 56 0.72 4.36 6.58
CA ASP A 56 0.64 5.38 7.64
C ASP A 56 0.04 4.81 8.93
N PHE A 57 -1.04 4.04 8.81
CA PHE A 57 -1.66 3.40 9.95
C PHE A 57 -0.72 2.40 10.63
N ALA A 58 0.02 1.61 9.86
CA ALA A 58 1.03 0.70 10.38
C ALA A 58 2.13 1.45 11.15
N VAL A 59 2.64 2.55 10.61
CA VAL A 59 3.64 3.39 11.30
C VAL A 59 3.10 3.96 12.61
N VAL A 60 1.83 4.38 12.65
CA VAL A 60 1.16 4.83 13.89
C VAL A 60 1.08 3.72 14.93
N ILE A 61 0.70 2.51 14.52
CA ILE A 61 0.65 1.34 15.41
C ILE A 61 2.06 1.00 15.92
N PHE A 62 3.05 0.94 15.04
CA PHE A 62 4.42 0.61 15.41
C PHE A 62 5.01 1.65 16.36
N GLY A 63 4.79 2.94 16.09
CA GLY A 63 5.25 4.02 16.97
C GLY A 63 4.61 4.04 18.36
N ARG A 64 3.46 3.37 18.54
CA ARG A 64 2.79 3.19 19.85
C ARG A 64 3.15 1.87 20.53
N SER A 65 3.77 0.94 19.81
CA SER A 65 4.10 -0.38 20.33
C SER A 65 5.45 -0.34 21.05
N SER A 66 5.53 -0.98 22.23
CA SER A 66 6.80 -1.16 22.95
C SER A 66 7.77 -2.10 22.24
N SER A 67 7.32 -2.80 21.19
CA SER A 67 8.16 -3.72 20.40
C SER A 67 8.98 -3.01 19.32
N PHE A 68 8.73 -1.73 19.06
CA PHE A 68 9.44 -0.96 18.04
C PHE A 68 10.14 0.24 18.68
N GLU A 69 11.30 0.60 18.13
CA GLU A 69 12.04 1.81 18.50
C GLU A 69 12.28 2.68 17.27
N ARG A 70 12.29 4.00 17.46
CA ARG A 70 12.64 4.95 16.39
C ARG A 70 14.12 5.31 16.52
N ARG A 71 14.94 4.83 15.59
CA ARG A 71 16.33 5.24 15.44
C ARG A 71 16.40 6.41 14.45
N THR A 72 16.40 7.63 14.97
CA THR A 72 16.73 8.85 14.22
C THR A 72 18.22 9.10 14.22
#